data_AF-A0AAU1YAC7-F1
#
_entry.id   AF-A0AAU1YAC7-F1
#
_cell.length_a   1.000
_cell.length_b   1.000
_cell.length_c   1.000
_cell.angle_alpha   90.00
_cell.angle_beta   90.00
_cell.angle_gamma   90.00
#
_symmetry.space_group_name_H-M   'P 1'
#
loop_
_entity.id
_entity.type
_entity.pdbx_description
1 polymer ?
#
loop_
_entity_poly.entity_id
_entity_poly.type
_entity_poly.pdbx_seq_one_letter_code
_entity_poly.pdbx_strand_id
1 'polypeptide(L)'
;MNRQAQTVILFLTGGALLHAGFTDLYLRYVKAGLRPLLIGAGIVLIAAAVATVWYERRARRHEQQAHEPHTPHEPRVSWLLVLPLLALVLVAPPAAGSYTAMRTGTALQQQPWGYPTLPADGPLRLSVADYAGRAVYDKGRALAGRPLKVTGFLAFDESGRPYLVRMALNCCAADAQPVKVALTGELPAVLQPDTWIEVTGTYTPQRTKDPLNGTAVPYLHVTTTKPVKAPQDPYDEAWNG
;
A
#
# COMPACT_ATOMS: atom_id res chain seq x y z
N MET A 1 3.48 29.13 14.64
CA MET A 1 3.09 27.85 15.30
C MET A 1 3.75 27.84 16.65
N ASN A 2 3.01 27.58 17.73
CA ASN A 2 3.58 27.54 19.08
C ASN A 2 4.76 26.55 19.10
N ARG A 3 5.96 27.00 19.51
CA ARG A 3 7.18 26.16 19.51
C ARG A 3 7.02 24.89 20.34
N GLN A 4 6.21 24.93 21.41
CA GLN A 4 5.87 23.75 22.19
C GLN A 4 5.03 22.76 21.39
N ALA A 5 3.99 23.25 20.70
CA ALA A 5 3.15 22.41 19.84
C ALA A 5 3.96 21.82 18.67
N GLN A 6 4.84 22.60 18.05
CA GLN A 6 5.74 22.13 17.00
C GLN A 6 6.67 21.01 17.49
N THR A 7 7.29 21.20 18.66
CA THR A 7 8.18 20.19 19.26
C THR A 7 7.43 18.89 19.58
N VAL A 8 6.23 19.00 20.15
CA VAL A 8 5.38 17.83 20.45
C VAL A 8 4.97 17.12 19.17
N ILE A 9 4.55 17.84 18.13
CA ILE A 9 4.17 17.25 16.85
C ILE A 9 5.36 16.55 16.20
N LEU A 10 6.54 17.17 16.15
CA LEU A 10 7.76 16.56 15.62
C LEU A 10 8.13 15.28 16.37
N PHE A 11 8.10 15.32 17.71
CA PHE A 11 8.43 14.16 18.54
C PHE A 11 7.42 13.02 18.36
N LEU A 12 6.12 13.32 18.42
CA LEU A 12 5.05 12.33 18.25
C LEU A 12 5.09 11.70 16.85
N THR A 13 5.30 12.52 15.81
CA THR A 13 5.40 12.05 14.43
C THR A 13 6.64 11.17 14.26
N GLY A 14 7.80 11.63 14.74
CA GLY A 14 9.03 10.83 14.68
C GLY A 14 8.92 9.52 15.44
N GLY A 15 8.32 9.54 16.64
CA GLY A 15 8.06 8.33 17.42
C GLY A 15 7.09 7.36 16.73
N ALA A 16 6.03 7.87 16.11
CA ALA A 16 5.09 7.06 15.33
C ALA A 16 5.78 6.43 14.10
N LEU A 17 6.62 7.18 13.37
CA LEU A 17 7.39 6.65 12.25
C LEU A 17 8.39 5.56 12.67
N LEU A 18 9.08 5.75 13.80
CA LEU A 18 9.95 4.71 14.35
C LEU A 18 9.16 3.47 14.75
N HIS A 19 8.06 3.63 15.47
CA HIS A 19 7.20 2.50 15.84
C HIS A 19 6.69 1.75 14.61
N ALA A 20 6.22 2.48 13.59
CA ALA A 20 5.76 1.89 12.34
C ALA A 20 6.89 1.20 11.55
N GLY A 21 8.11 1.75 11.56
CA GLY A 21 9.27 1.15 10.88
C GLY A 21 9.88 -0.04 11.63
N PHE A 22 9.75 -0.11 12.96
CA PHE A 22 10.16 -1.27 13.75
C PHE A 22 9.12 -2.39 13.74
N THR A 23 7.86 -2.08 13.47
CA THR A 23 6.78 -3.05 13.26
C THR A 23 6.53 -3.28 11.76
N ASP A 24 5.67 -4.23 11.39
CA ASP A 24 5.23 -4.41 10.00
C ASP A 24 4.11 -3.43 9.59
N LEU A 25 3.77 -2.48 10.47
CA LEU A 25 2.67 -1.54 10.25
C LEU A 25 2.96 -0.59 9.07
N TYR A 26 4.24 -0.28 8.80
CA TYR A 26 4.61 0.55 7.66
C TYR A 26 4.23 -0.08 6.31
N LEU A 27 4.12 -1.41 6.20
CA LEU A 27 3.73 -2.10 4.96
C LEU A 27 2.30 -1.77 4.52
N ARG A 28 1.48 -1.20 5.41
CA ARG A 28 0.16 -0.66 5.05
C ARG A 28 0.23 0.65 4.29
N TYR A 29 1.38 1.32 4.30
CA TYR A 29 1.53 2.69 3.83
C TYR A 29 2.68 2.89 2.83
N VAL A 30 3.76 2.12 2.94
CA VAL A 30 5.02 2.40 2.25
C VAL A 30 5.64 1.10 1.74
N LYS A 31 6.28 1.16 0.57
CA LYS A 31 7.03 0.03 -0.01
C LYS A 31 8.02 -0.57 0.98
N ALA A 32 8.12 -1.90 1.02
CA ALA A 32 9.01 -2.65 1.89
C ALA A 32 10.46 -2.11 1.90
N GLY A 33 11.00 -1.79 0.72
CA GLY A 33 12.37 -1.29 0.55
C GLY A 33 12.66 0.10 1.12
N LEU A 34 11.66 0.92 1.42
CA LEU A 34 11.84 2.27 1.96
C LEU A 34 11.92 2.29 3.50
N ARG A 35 11.87 1.14 4.15
CA ARG A 35 11.98 1.00 5.62
C ARG A 35 13.18 1.75 6.23
N PRO A 36 14.41 1.68 5.69
CA PRO A 36 15.55 2.39 6.28
C PRO A 36 15.39 3.91 6.22
N LEU A 37 14.85 4.42 5.12
CA LEU A 37 14.58 5.86 4.94
C LEU A 37 13.49 6.34 5.90
N LEU A 38 12.46 5.52 6.14
CA LEU A 38 11.40 5.80 7.10
C LEU A 38 11.94 5.92 8.52
N ILE A 39 12.79 4.97 8.93
CA ILE A 39 13.46 4.98 10.24
C ILE A 39 14.36 6.22 10.35
N GLY A 40 15.17 6.50 9.31
CA GLY A 40 16.03 7.68 9.26
C GLY A 40 15.25 8.99 9.43
N ALA A 41 14.12 9.14 8.73
CA ALA A 41 13.24 10.30 8.88
C ALA A 41 12.70 10.42 10.32
N GLY A 42 12.27 9.31 10.94
CA GLY A 42 11.84 9.29 12.34
C GLY A 42 12.92 9.78 13.31
N ILE A 43 14.17 9.33 13.11
CA ILE A 43 15.33 9.78 13.91
C ILE A 43 15.55 11.29 13.75
N VAL A 44 15.52 11.79 12.50
CA VAL A 44 15.74 13.23 12.22
C VAL A 44 14.66 14.09 12.87
N LEU A 45 13.39 13.69 12.83
CA LEU A 45 12.30 14.43 13.48
C LEU A 45 12.45 14.48 15.00
N ILE A 46 12.84 13.37 15.63
CA ILE A 46 13.11 13.32 17.08
C ILE A 46 14.33 14.18 17.43
N ALA A 47 15.41 14.09 16.65
CA ALA A 47 16.60 14.91 16.85
C ALA A 47 16.29 16.41 16.73
N ALA A 48 15.46 16.81 15.76
CA ALA A 48 15.01 18.19 15.61
C ALA A 48 14.16 18.67 16.80
N ALA A 49 13.27 17.81 17.31
CA ALA A 49 12.49 18.11 18.52
C ALA A 49 13.40 18.30 19.75
N VAL A 50 14.36 17.40 19.96
CA VAL A 50 15.33 17.49 21.07
C VAL A 50 16.21 18.74 20.95
N ALA A 51 16.71 19.04 19.75
CA ALA A 51 17.51 20.23 19.49
C ALA A 51 16.73 21.52 19.80
N THR A 52 15.45 21.59 19.41
CA THR A 52 14.59 22.74 19.69
C THR A 52 14.47 23.00 21.20
N VAL A 53 14.20 21.96 21.99
CA VAL A 53 14.14 22.06 23.46
C VAL A 53 15.49 22.48 24.05
N TRP A 54 16.59 21.95 23.53
CA TRP A 54 17.93 22.27 24.00
C TRP A 54 18.30 23.73 23.75
N TYR A 55 18.05 24.24 22.54
CA TYR A 55 18.30 25.64 22.19
C TYR A 55 17.44 26.61 23.01
N GLU A 56 16.17 26.30 23.24
CA GLU A 56 15.31 27.12 24.09
C GLU A 56 15.79 27.17 25.54
N ARG A 57 16.17 26.02 26.10
CA ARG A 57 16.74 25.96 27.45
C ARG A 57 18.04 26.75 27.55
N ARG A 58 18.88 26.73 26.51
CA ARG A 58 20.12 27.50 26.46
C ARG A 58 19.87 29.01 26.33
N ALA A 59 18.93 29.43 25.48
CA ALA A 59 18.56 30.83 25.32
C ALA A 59 18.02 31.44 26.63
N ARG A 60 17.12 30.73 27.32
CA ARG A 60 16.59 31.16 28.64
C ARG A 60 17.64 31.28 29.73
N ARG A 61 18.76 30.52 29.64
CA ARG A 61 19.90 30.67 30.56
C ARG A 61 20.74 31.91 30.29
N HIS A 62 20.72 32.45 29.08
CA HIS A 62 21.45 33.67 28.70
C HIS A 62 20.61 34.96 28.87
N GLU A 63 19.28 34.88 28.86
CA GLU A 63 18.37 36.04 29.02
C GLU A 63 18.10 36.46 30.47
N GLN A 64 18.76 35.86 31.48
CA GLN A 64 18.61 36.26 32.88
C GLN A 64 19.17 37.66 33.23
N GLN A 65 19.57 38.49 32.24
CA GLN A 65 20.18 39.80 32.48
C GLN A 65 19.60 41.01 31.72
N ALA A 66 18.52 40.93 30.93
CA ALA A 66 17.95 42.14 30.32
C ALA A 66 16.43 42.08 30.00
N HIS A 67 15.65 42.83 30.80
CA HIS A 67 14.44 43.62 30.49
C HIS A 67 13.19 43.00 29.82
N GLU A 68 12.07 43.72 30.00
CA GLU A 68 10.65 43.33 29.92
C GLU A 68 10.18 42.48 28.73
N PRO A 69 9.24 41.52 28.95
CA PRO A 69 8.66 40.72 27.90
C PRO A 69 7.43 41.39 27.26
N HIS A 70 7.57 41.86 26.02
CA HIS A 70 6.41 41.97 25.13
C HIS A 70 5.98 40.56 24.72
N THR A 71 4.82 40.10 25.20
CA THR A 71 4.26 38.78 24.86
C THR A 71 3.66 38.79 23.45
N PRO A 72 4.21 38.06 22.47
CA PRO A 72 3.50 37.77 21.23
C PRO A 72 2.42 36.74 21.58
N HIS A 73 1.15 37.06 21.33
CA HIS A 73 0.07 36.10 21.46
C HIS A 73 0.16 35.06 20.34
N GLU A 74 0.87 33.96 20.57
CA GLU A 74 0.84 32.83 19.65
C GLU A 74 -0.55 32.17 19.67
N PRO A 75 -1.15 31.88 18.49
CA PRO A 75 -2.48 31.32 18.43
C PRO A 75 -2.51 29.90 19.02
N ARG A 76 -3.22 29.74 20.15
CA ARG A 76 -3.48 28.47 20.84
C ARG A 76 -4.12 27.39 19.95
N VAL A 77 -4.69 27.80 18.83
CA VAL A 77 -5.25 26.96 17.75
C VAL A 77 -4.25 25.93 17.23
N SER A 78 -2.93 26.17 17.29
CA SER A 78 -1.91 25.18 16.87
C SER A 78 -1.99 23.84 17.63
N TRP A 79 -2.56 23.80 18.85
CA TRP A 79 -2.78 22.56 19.59
C TRP A 79 -3.83 21.65 18.94
N LEU A 80 -4.74 22.20 18.12
CA LEU A 80 -5.71 21.40 17.38
C LEU A 80 -5.05 20.49 16.35
N LEU A 81 -3.80 20.75 15.94
CA LEU A 81 -3.04 19.88 15.03
C LEU A 81 -2.57 18.57 15.69
N VAL A 82 -2.55 18.50 17.02
CA VAL A 82 -2.25 17.25 17.74
C VAL A 82 -3.42 16.26 17.60
N LEU A 83 -4.65 16.75 17.48
CA LEU A 83 -5.87 15.94 17.37
C LEU A 83 -5.90 15.06 16.11
N PRO A 84 -5.72 15.57 14.87
CA PRO A 84 -5.67 14.74 13.67
C PRO A 84 -4.45 13.83 13.65
N LEU A 85 -3.31 14.23 14.24
CA LEU A 85 -2.14 13.36 14.38
C LEU A 85 -2.43 12.16 15.29
N LEU A 86 -3.02 12.40 16.46
CA LEU A 86 -3.44 11.34 17.37
C LEU A 86 -4.49 10.44 16.74
N ALA A 87 -5.46 11.01 16.02
CA ALA A 87 -6.47 10.23 15.31
C ALA A 87 -5.81 9.30 14.27
N LEU A 88 -4.81 9.77 13.52
CA LEU A 88 -4.09 8.96 12.54
C LEU A 88 -3.28 7.83 13.20
N VAL A 89 -2.65 8.11 14.34
CA VAL A 89 -1.87 7.11 15.09
C VAL A 89 -2.78 6.05 15.74
N LEU A 90 -3.96 6.45 16.23
CA LEU A 90 -4.87 5.56 16.96
C LEU A 90 -5.83 4.78 16.05
N VAL A 91 -6.24 5.36 14.92
CA VAL A 91 -7.26 4.80 14.00
C VAL A 91 -6.61 4.45 12.65
N ALA A 92 -5.45 3.80 12.69
CA ALA A 92 -4.70 3.43 11.49
C ALA A 92 -5.61 2.70 10.48
N PRO A 93 -5.97 3.33 9.33
CA PRO A 93 -6.90 2.71 8.39
C PRO A 93 -6.30 1.42 7.81
N PRO A 94 -7.13 0.42 7.48
CA PRO A 94 -6.65 -0.78 6.80
C PRO A 94 -6.08 -0.42 5.41
N ALA A 95 -5.27 -1.32 4.85
CA ALA A 95 -4.78 -1.17 3.49
C ALA A 95 -5.95 -1.05 2.48
N ALA A 96 -5.67 -0.45 1.32
CA ALA A 96 -6.69 -0.25 0.28
C ALA A 96 -7.30 -1.59 -0.17
N GLY A 97 -8.62 -1.71 -0.06
CA GLY A 97 -9.37 -2.94 -0.32
C GLY A 97 -10.23 -2.90 -1.58
N SER A 98 -11.25 -3.78 -1.62
CA SER A 98 -12.18 -4.01 -2.72
C SER A 98 -12.90 -2.74 -3.18
N TYR A 99 -13.28 -1.87 -2.24
CA TYR A 99 -13.95 -0.60 -2.51
C TYR A 99 -13.11 0.34 -3.37
N THR A 100 -11.85 0.57 -2.99
CA THR A 100 -10.92 1.40 -3.78
C THR A 100 -10.63 0.74 -5.12
N ALA A 101 -10.41 -0.58 -5.12
CA ALA A 101 -10.13 -1.33 -6.33
C ALA A 101 -11.24 -1.19 -7.40
N MET A 102 -12.50 -1.15 -6.99
CA MET A 102 -13.63 -1.02 -7.93
C MET A 102 -13.90 0.43 -8.37
N ARG A 103 -13.23 1.43 -7.77
CA ARG A 103 -13.34 2.85 -8.15
C ARG A 103 -12.11 3.40 -8.87
N THR A 104 -11.07 2.58 -9.02
CA THR A 104 -9.86 2.93 -9.76
C THR A 104 -9.68 1.94 -10.91
N GLY A 105 -9.32 2.44 -12.09
CA GLY A 105 -9.06 1.57 -13.24
C GLY A 105 -7.82 0.70 -13.00
N THR A 106 -7.80 -0.51 -13.58
CA THR A 106 -6.68 -1.45 -13.44
C THR A 106 -5.38 -0.83 -13.96
N ALA A 107 -4.27 -1.05 -13.26
CA ALA A 107 -2.94 -0.55 -13.59
C ALA A 107 -2.16 -1.55 -14.48
N LEU A 108 -2.62 -1.70 -15.72
CA LEU A 108 -1.95 -2.49 -16.76
C LEU A 108 -1.79 -1.65 -18.03
N GLN A 109 -1.32 -0.41 -17.88
CA GLN A 109 -1.10 0.50 -19.00
C GLN A 109 0.32 0.38 -19.57
N GLN A 110 1.30 0.01 -18.77
CA GLN A 110 2.71 0.01 -19.15
C GLN A 110 3.27 -1.41 -19.22
N GLN A 111 3.76 -1.79 -20.40
CA GLN A 111 4.45 -3.05 -20.60
C GLN A 111 5.86 -2.98 -19.99
N PRO A 112 6.24 -3.90 -19.09
CA PRO A 112 7.60 -4.00 -18.59
C PRO A 112 8.60 -4.28 -19.73
N TRP A 113 9.85 -3.84 -19.55
CA TRP A 113 10.96 -4.07 -20.50
C TRP A 113 11.25 -5.55 -20.75
N GLY A 114 10.82 -6.42 -19.85
CA GLY A 114 10.89 -7.86 -19.94
C GLY A 114 10.22 -8.48 -18.73
N TYR A 115 10.06 -9.80 -18.76
CA TYR A 115 9.62 -10.56 -17.61
C TYR A 115 10.73 -11.51 -17.17
N PRO A 116 10.94 -11.70 -15.85
CA PRO A 116 11.87 -12.70 -15.34
C PRO A 116 11.56 -14.09 -15.90
N THR A 117 12.58 -14.94 -16.05
CA THR A 117 12.38 -16.33 -16.45
C THR A 117 11.59 -17.08 -15.38
N LEU A 118 10.60 -17.86 -15.80
CA LEU A 118 9.81 -18.67 -14.89
C LEU A 118 10.52 -20.01 -14.65
N PRO A 119 10.37 -20.61 -13.45
CA PRO A 119 10.88 -21.95 -13.18
C PRO A 119 10.37 -22.96 -14.21
N ALA A 120 11.24 -23.85 -14.69
CA ALA A 120 10.88 -24.83 -15.74
C ALA A 120 9.79 -25.80 -15.28
N ASP A 121 9.87 -26.25 -14.02
CA ASP A 121 9.01 -27.30 -13.48
C ASP A 121 8.07 -26.81 -12.36
N GLY A 122 6.99 -27.56 -12.15
CA GLY A 122 6.05 -27.35 -11.04
C GLY A 122 4.98 -26.28 -11.27
N PRO A 123 4.07 -26.09 -10.29
CA PRO A 123 3.04 -25.06 -10.36
C PRO A 123 3.66 -23.66 -10.27
N LEU A 124 3.23 -22.76 -11.15
CA LEU A 124 3.70 -21.38 -11.19
C LEU A 124 2.99 -20.55 -10.13
N ARG A 125 3.72 -20.08 -9.13
CA ARG A 125 3.22 -19.11 -8.16
C ARG A 125 3.53 -17.71 -8.68
N LEU A 126 2.49 -16.95 -8.99
CA LEU A 126 2.60 -15.63 -9.58
C LEU A 126 1.83 -14.61 -8.75
N SER A 127 2.34 -13.37 -8.71
CA SER A 127 1.54 -12.24 -8.25
C SER A 127 0.40 -11.95 -9.23
N VAL A 128 -0.61 -11.18 -8.78
CA VAL A 128 -1.71 -10.79 -9.68
C VAL A 128 -1.17 -9.89 -10.79
N ALA A 129 -0.23 -8.99 -10.46
CA ALA A 129 0.49 -8.15 -11.42
C ALA A 129 1.25 -8.97 -12.48
N ASP A 130 2.04 -9.97 -12.05
CA ASP A 130 2.84 -10.81 -12.97
C ASP A 130 1.95 -11.63 -13.89
N TYR A 131 0.89 -12.25 -13.35
CA TYR A 131 -0.06 -12.99 -14.16
C TYR A 131 -0.71 -12.08 -15.20
N ALA A 132 -1.23 -10.94 -14.75
CA ALA A 132 -2.00 -10.07 -15.62
C ALA A 132 -1.13 -9.43 -16.70
N GLY A 133 0.07 -8.99 -16.35
CA GLY A 133 1.06 -8.47 -17.29
C GLY A 133 1.44 -9.50 -18.36
N ARG A 134 1.80 -10.73 -17.97
CA ARG A 134 2.15 -11.81 -18.91
C ARG A 134 0.95 -12.23 -19.77
N ALA A 135 -0.24 -12.27 -19.19
CA ALA A 135 -1.46 -12.63 -19.91
C ALA A 135 -1.83 -11.59 -20.96
N VAL A 136 -1.64 -10.29 -20.69
CA VAL A 136 -1.98 -9.18 -21.60
C VAL A 136 -0.87 -8.93 -22.63
N TYR A 137 0.38 -8.77 -22.18
CA TYR A 137 1.50 -8.30 -23.01
C TYR A 137 2.32 -9.43 -23.64
N ASP A 138 2.60 -10.51 -22.91
CA ASP A 138 3.33 -11.68 -23.44
C ASP A 138 2.39 -12.73 -24.08
N LYS A 139 1.09 -12.39 -24.21
CA LYS A 139 0.04 -13.27 -24.75
C LYS A 139 0.01 -14.65 -24.07
N GLY A 140 0.40 -14.72 -22.79
CA GLY A 140 0.42 -15.94 -21.99
C GLY A 140 1.36 -17.05 -22.50
N ARG A 141 2.35 -16.74 -23.35
CA ARG A 141 3.29 -17.74 -23.90
C ARG A 141 3.96 -18.56 -22.80
N ALA A 142 4.42 -17.90 -21.75
CA ALA A 142 5.06 -18.55 -20.61
C ALA A 142 4.08 -19.19 -19.59
N LEU A 143 2.76 -19.00 -19.77
CA LEU A 143 1.72 -19.43 -18.84
C LEU A 143 0.93 -20.66 -19.32
N ALA A 144 0.97 -20.94 -20.63
CA ALA A 144 0.17 -21.99 -21.24
C ALA A 144 0.54 -23.39 -20.73
N GLY A 145 -0.47 -24.24 -20.54
CA GLY A 145 -0.29 -25.66 -20.22
C GLY A 145 0.17 -25.96 -18.79
N ARG A 146 0.20 -24.96 -17.89
CA ARG A 146 0.68 -25.14 -16.50
C ARG A 146 -0.37 -24.70 -15.48
N PRO A 147 -0.44 -25.39 -14.32
CA PRO A 147 -1.24 -24.92 -13.20
C PRO A 147 -0.60 -23.66 -12.60
N LEU A 148 -1.41 -22.63 -12.45
CA LEU A 148 -1.05 -21.33 -11.91
C LEU A 148 -1.65 -21.19 -10.52
N LYS A 149 -0.89 -20.60 -9.60
CA LYS A 149 -1.34 -20.20 -8.27
C LYS A 149 -1.18 -18.70 -8.12
N VAL A 150 -2.29 -18.01 -7.91
CA VAL A 150 -2.33 -16.56 -7.78
C VAL A 150 -3.09 -16.21 -6.50
N THR A 151 -2.53 -15.31 -5.69
CA THR A 151 -3.15 -14.89 -4.44
C THR A 151 -3.57 -13.43 -4.52
N GLY A 152 -4.79 -13.13 -4.11
CA GLY A 152 -5.34 -11.77 -4.07
C GLY A 152 -6.60 -11.72 -3.22
N PHE A 153 -7.16 -10.53 -3.08
CA PHE A 153 -8.47 -10.35 -2.45
C PHE A 153 -9.57 -10.28 -3.51
N LEU A 154 -10.77 -10.68 -3.10
CA LEU A 154 -11.96 -10.65 -3.94
C LEU A 154 -12.55 -9.24 -4.02
N ALA A 155 -12.91 -8.84 -5.23
CA ALA A 155 -13.72 -7.66 -5.50
C ALA A 155 -14.78 -7.97 -6.56
N PHE A 156 -15.88 -7.20 -6.55
CA PHE A 156 -17.02 -7.41 -7.44
C PHE A 156 -17.38 -6.11 -8.12
N ASP A 157 -17.65 -6.16 -9.42
CA ASP A 157 -18.29 -5.03 -10.08
C ASP A 157 -19.79 -4.96 -9.75
N GLU A 158 -20.46 -3.93 -10.25
CA GLU A 158 -21.90 -3.70 -10.05
C GLU A 158 -22.77 -4.85 -10.57
N SER A 159 -22.27 -5.65 -11.52
CA SER A 159 -22.95 -6.84 -12.04
C SER A 159 -22.70 -8.11 -11.22
N GLY A 160 -21.90 -8.02 -10.16
CA GLY A 160 -21.49 -9.15 -9.33
C GLY A 160 -20.39 -10.00 -9.96
N ARG A 161 -19.68 -9.52 -10.99
CA ARG A 161 -18.58 -10.27 -11.60
C ARG A 161 -17.38 -10.31 -10.63
N PRO A 162 -16.82 -11.49 -10.34
CA PRO A 162 -15.68 -11.64 -9.45
C PRO A 162 -14.37 -11.25 -10.14
N TYR A 163 -13.58 -10.44 -9.43
CA TYR A 163 -12.19 -10.13 -9.75
C TYR A 163 -11.29 -10.58 -8.60
N LEU A 164 -10.15 -11.16 -8.96
CA LEU A 164 -9.01 -11.29 -8.06
C LEU A 164 -8.15 -10.04 -8.21
N VAL A 165 -7.88 -9.38 -7.09
CA VAL A 165 -7.19 -8.09 -7.07
C VAL A 165 -6.01 -8.13 -6.11
N ARG A 166 -4.92 -7.47 -6.52
CA ARG A 166 -3.88 -6.94 -5.63
C ARG A 166 -3.73 -5.46 -5.91
N MET A 167 -3.44 -4.69 -4.88
CA MET A 167 -3.04 -3.29 -5.04
C MET A 167 -1.55 -3.26 -5.34
N ALA A 168 -1.12 -2.52 -6.34
CA ALA A 168 0.29 -2.33 -6.66
C ALA A 168 0.74 -0.94 -6.24
N LEU A 169 1.92 -0.83 -5.64
CA LEU A 169 2.51 0.44 -5.20
C LEU A 169 3.86 0.73 -5.87
N ASN A 170 4.18 2.03 -5.98
CA ASN A 170 5.51 2.48 -6.40
C ASN A 170 6.33 2.91 -5.17
N CYS A 171 5.80 3.86 -4.38
CA CYS A 171 6.46 4.37 -3.18
C CYS A 171 5.55 4.40 -1.95
N CYS A 172 4.23 4.62 -2.08
CA CYS A 172 3.34 4.68 -0.93
C CYS A 172 1.87 4.37 -1.26
N ALA A 173 1.04 4.14 -0.24
CA ALA A 173 -0.38 3.83 -0.41
C ALA A 173 -1.18 4.90 -1.16
N ALA A 174 -0.67 6.14 -1.23
CA ALA A 174 -1.30 7.20 -2.03
C ALA A 174 -1.17 6.99 -3.55
N ASP A 175 -0.17 6.23 -4.00
CA ASP A 175 0.00 5.85 -5.40
C ASP A 175 -0.55 4.46 -5.72
N ALA A 176 -1.13 3.78 -4.74
CA ALA A 176 -1.58 2.41 -4.90
C ALA A 176 -2.70 2.31 -5.94
N GLN A 177 -2.48 1.48 -6.97
CA GLN A 177 -3.46 1.22 -8.02
C GLN A 177 -3.81 -0.27 -8.09
N PRO A 178 -5.06 -0.64 -8.39
CA PRO A 178 -5.45 -2.05 -8.45
C PRO A 178 -4.91 -2.71 -9.72
N VAL A 179 -4.45 -3.95 -9.62
CA VAL A 179 -4.37 -4.85 -10.77
C VAL A 179 -5.51 -5.85 -10.66
N LYS A 180 -6.35 -5.91 -11.70
CA LYS A 180 -7.56 -6.74 -11.73
C LYS A 180 -7.35 -7.94 -12.64
N VAL A 181 -7.80 -9.11 -12.19
CA VAL A 181 -7.90 -10.34 -12.98
C VAL A 181 -9.33 -10.86 -12.83
N ALA A 182 -10.05 -10.99 -13.94
CA ALA A 182 -11.41 -11.53 -13.89
C ALA A 182 -11.38 -13.05 -13.67
N LEU A 183 -12.32 -13.58 -12.89
CA LEU A 183 -12.38 -15.00 -12.58
C LEU A 183 -13.53 -15.69 -13.34
N THR A 184 -13.27 -16.89 -13.87
CA THR A 184 -14.27 -17.81 -14.44
C THR A 184 -14.00 -19.23 -13.95
N GLY A 185 -14.91 -20.17 -14.18
CA GLY A 185 -14.73 -21.57 -13.79
C GLY A 185 -15.35 -21.89 -12.44
N GLU A 186 -14.69 -22.77 -11.67
CA GLU A 186 -15.21 -23.28 -10.40
C GLU A 186 -14.93 -22.31 -9.25
N LEU A 187 -15.93 -21.48 -8.95
CA LEU A 187 -15.89 -20.54 -7.84
C LEU A 187 -16.82 -20.99 -6.70
N PRO A 188 -16.47 -20.72 -5.43
CA PRO A 188 -17.35 -20.94 -4.29
C PRO A 188 -18.73 -20.28 -4.47
N ALA A 189 -19.77 -20.94 -3.95
CA ALA A 189 -21.13 -20.40 -3.97
C ALA A 189 -21.29 -19.09 -3.19
N VAL A 190 -20.44 -18.87 -2.16
CA VAL A 190 -20.42 -17.65 -1.37
C VAL A 190 -19.04 -17.02 -1.49
N LEU A 191 -18.99 -15.86 -2.13
CA LEU A 191 -17.81 -15.03 -2.21
C LEU A 191 -18.10 -13.70 -1.51
N GLN A 192 -17.19 -13.27 -0.63
CA GLN A 192 -17.31 -12.01 0.09
C GLN A 192 -16.22 -11.04 -0.40
N PRO A 193 -16.54 -9.75 -0.59
CA PRO A 193 -15.53 -8.72 -0.84
C PRO A 193 -14.45 -8.72 0.25
N ASP A 194 -13.24 -8.28 -0.10
CA ASP A 194 -12.09 -8.17 0.82
C ASP A 194 -11.59 -9.50 1.40
N THR A 195 -12.14 -10.63 0.96
CA THR A 195 -11.66 -11.96 1.35
C THR A 195 -10.46 -12.35 0.52
N TRP A 196 -9.36 -12.68 1.21
CA TRP A 196 -8.14 -13.17 0.58
C TRP A 196 -8.25 -14.64 0.22
N ILE A 197 -7.95 -14.96 -1.03
CA ILE A 197 -7.98 -16.32 -1.56
C ILE A 197 -6.72 -16.63 -2.38
N GLU A 198 -6.24 -17.87 -2.26
CA GLU A 198 -5.33 -18.47 -3.23
C GLU A 198 -6.18 -19.16 -4.30
N VAL A 199 -6.03 -18.73 -5.55
CA VAL A 199 -6.69 -19.30 -6.71
C VAL A 199 -5.72 -20.21 -7.44
N THR A 200 -6.12 -21.46 -7.65
CA THR A 200 -5.44 -22.40 -8.56
C THR A 200 -6.24 -22.52 -9.85
N GLY A 201 -5.56 -22.36 -10.99
CA GLY A 201 -6.24 -22.34 -12.28
C GLY A 201 -5.28 -22.39 -13.47
N THR A 202 -5.82 -22.10 -14.65
CA THR A 202 -5.09 -22.11 -15.92
C THR A 202 -5.29 -20.81 -16.70
N TYR A 203 -4.30 -20.47 -17.52
CA TYR A 203 -4.36 -19.34 -18.42
C TYR A 203 -5.44 -19.53 -19.49
N THR A 204 -6.15 -18.45 -19.81
CA THR A 204 -7.08 -18.35 -20.94
C THR A 204 -6.78 -17.08 -21.75
N PRO A 205 -6.91 -17.10 -23.09
CA PRO A 205 -6.76 -15.90 -23.90
C PRO A 205 -7.90 -14.88 -23.72
N GLN A 206 -8.96 -15.22 -22.99
CA GLN A 206 -10.11 -14.36 -22.76
C GLN A 206 -9.71 -13.09 -21.99
N ARG A 207 -10.22 -11.95 -22.44
CA ARG A 207 -9.99 -10.63 -21.84
C ARG A 207 -11.29 -9.81 -21.86
N THR A 208 -11.39 -8.87 -20.93
CA THR A 208 -12.40 -7.81 -20.95
C THR A 208 -11.72 -6.45 -20.85
N LYS A 209 -12.49 -5.37 -20.87
CA LYS A 209 -12.00 -4.01 -20.65
C LYS A 209 -12.49 -3.53 -19.30
N ASP A 210 -11.60 -2.90 -18.54
CA ASP A 210 -11.98 -2.20 -17.32
C ASP A 210 -12.90 -1.02 -17.69
N PRO A 211 -14.09 -0.89 -17.08
CA PRO A 211 -15.03 0.17 -17.41
C PRO A 211 -14.52 1.57 -17.07
N LEU A 212 -13.55 1.72 -16.16
CA LEU A 212 -13.08 3.02 -15.68
C LEU A 212 -12.01 3.64 -16.57
N ASN A 213 -11.15 2.83 -17.20
CA ASN A 213 -10.03 3.32 -18.01
C ASN A 213 -9.85 2.60 -19.36
N GLY A 214 -10.68 1.60 -19.67
CA GLY A 214 -10.63 0.84 -20.92
C GLY A 214 -9.47 -0.16 -21.03
N THR A 215 -8.64 -0.29 -20.00
CA THR A 215 -7.47 -1.18 -19.98
C THR A 215 -7.89 -2.64 -20.02
N ALA A 216 -7.08 -3.48 -20.66
CA ALA A 216 -7.34 -4.91 -20.76
C ALA A 216 -7.25 -5.59 -19.39
N VAL A 217 -8.29 -6.34 -19.02
CA VAL A 217 -8.35 -7.21 -17.83
C VAL A 217 -8.35 -8.66 -18.33
N PRO A 218 -7.32 -9.46 -18.03
CA PRO A 218 -7.30 -10.87 -18.42
C PRO A 218 -8.18 -11.71 -17.51
N TYR A 219 -8.68 -12.82 -18.04
CA TYR A 219 -9.36 -13.85 -17.26
C TYR A 219 -8.38 -14.90 -16.74
N LEU A 220 -8.67 -15.47 -15.58
CA LEU A 220 -8.05 -16.69 -15.05
C LEU A 220 -9.15 -17.75 -14.92
N HIS A 221 -8.94 -18.92 -15.55
CA HIS A 221 -9.87 -20.04 -15.43
C HIS A 221 -9.57 -20.80 -14.14
N VAL A 222 -10.45 -20.67 -13.16
CA VAL A 222 -10.30 -21.23 -11.82
C VAL A 222 -10.73 -22.68 -11.77
N THR A 223 -9.87 -23.51 -11.20
CA THR A 223 -10.15 -24.92 -10.89
C THR A 223 -10.36 -25.13 -9.40
N THR A 224 -9.69 -24.35 -8.56
CA THR A 224 -9.82 -24.47 -7.10
C THR A 224 -9.55 -23.13 -6.44
N THR A 225 -10.26 -22.84 -5.36
CA THR A 225 -9.99 -21.68 -4.50
C THR A 225 -9.76 -22.16 -3.07
N LYS A 226 -8.90 -21.43 -2.35
CA LYS A 226 -8.63 -21.68 -0.94
C LYS A 226 -8.59 -20.35 -0.18
N PRO A 227 -9.40 -20.15 0.86
CA PRO A 227 -9.26 -18.99 1.74
C PRO A 227 -7.88 -18.95 2.40
N VAL A 228 -7.27 -17.77 2.44
CA VAL A 228 -5.98 -17.53 3.09
C VAL A 228 -6.05 -16.28 3.94
N LYS A 229 -5.15 -16.16 4.92
CA LYS A 229 -4.99 -14.89 5.65
C LYS A 229 -4.40 -13.84 4.72
N ALA A 230 -4.78 -12.58 4.91
CA ALA A 230 -4.11 -11.45 4.28
C ALA A 230 -2.57 -11.56 4.47
N PRO A 231 -1.78 -11.47 3.40
CA PRO A 231 -0.32 -11.44 3.50
C PRO A 231 0.15 -10.27 4.39
N GLN A 232 1.36 -10.40 4.95
CA GLN A 232 1.98 -9.31 5.70
C GLN A 232 2.16 -8.06 4.84
N ASP A 233 2.58 -8.24 3.58
CA ASP A 233 2.59 -7.19 2.56
C ASP A 233 1.36 -7.33 1.65
N PRO A 234 0.32 -6.48 1.84
CA PRO A 234 -0.90 -6.54 1.05
C PRO A 234 -0.72 -6.03 -0.38
N TYR A 235 0.43 -5.44 -0.72
CA TYR A 235 0.70 -4.85 -2.03
C TYR A 235 1.57 -5.75 -2.92
N ASP A 236 1.36 -5.67 -4.24
CA ASP A 236 2.32 -6.11 -5.25
C ASP A 236 3.29 -4.94 -5.55
N GLU A 237 4.50 -5.27 -5.98
CA GLU A 237 5.35 -4.25 -6.57
C GLU A 237 4.82 -3.92 -7.96
N ALA A 238 4.59 -2.64 -8.25
CA ALA A 238 4.08 -2.22 -9.56
C ALA A 238 5.04 -2.51 -10.72
N TRP A 239 6.31 -2.84 -10.44
CA TRP A 239 7.36 -3.07 -11.42
C TRP A 239 8.29 -4.20 -10.97
N ASN A 240 7.91 -5.45 -11.24
CA ASN A 240 8.86 -6.57 -11.20
C ASN A 240 9.32 -6.88 -12.63
N GLY A 241 10.28 -6.07 -13.10
CA GLY A 241 11.15 -6.39 -14.22
C GLY A 241 12.52 -6.78 -13.69
#